data_AF-A0A091GG76-F1
#
_entry.id   AF-A0A091GG76-F1
#
_cell.length_a   1.000
_cell.length_b   1.000
_cell.length_c   1.000
_cell.angle_alpha   90.00
_cell.angle_beta   90.00
_cell.angle_gamma   90.00
#
_symmetry.space_group_name_H-M   'P 1'
#
loop_
_entity.id
_entity.type
_entity.pdbx_description
1 polymer ?
#
loop_
_entity_poly.entity_id
_entity_poly.type
_entity_poly.pdbx_seq_one_letter_code
_entity_poly.pdbx_strand_id
1 'polypeptide(L)'
;MSVVHRLTSGWLVDHLSFINHCGYEICDSFAYPGGVTPNASVISTGDCHASSNFPSTSSSRDDLVPDPGDEIETEGKKAKMRYVFREEFFDIYKPHVAAAPEEQLWQGCPEVSLTEIIVDFFFSRLLILQKRKRKCVLNQGELDALEYHSKIRKLIWEGTSHLVQEGLKSGFLHPTAAELSCRKNGVPGHIGCGLAELCEMAKQFPAVNESNHEAVHVLDDETSIPEQDLLSCVTENSSNFAKIVVLMGQKYLVPPKSRLVWSSACPSCPALKDKKKYDVIVIDPPWENKSVKRSNRYSYLDSWQIKQIPVPALAAPNCLVVMWVTNRQKHLRFVKDELYPHWSVKTLAEWHWVKITRAGEFVLPLDSLHKKPYEVLVLGRVRGGEEEALRKSEDVLPIPEHKLIVSIPCSLHSHKPPLTAVLAEFIKPDVECLELFARNLQPGWTSWGNEVLKFQHIDYFTLLQNE
;
A
#
# COMPACT_ATOMS: atom_id res chain seq x y z
N MET A 1 9.89 -0.61 -12.98
CA MET A 1 9.68 -1.97 -13.52
C MET A 1 8.33 -2.59 -13.10
N SER A 2 7.51 -1.92 -12.27
CA SER A 2 6.25 -2.48 -11.75
C SER A 2 5.03 -2.33 -12.68
N VAL A 3 5.13 -1.48 -13.69
CA VAL A 3 4.15 -1.40 -14.80
C VAL A 3 4.65 -2.32 -15.90
N VAL A 4 3.89 -3.37 -16.20
CA VAL A 4 4.21 -4.36 -17.23
C VAL A 4 3.91 -3.78 -18.62
N HIS A 5 2.71 -3.21 -18.78
CA HIS A 5 2.28 -2.57 -20.02
C HIS A 5 1.60 -1.24 -19.76
N ARG A 6 1.81 -0.31 -20.68
CA ARG A 6 1.19 1.02 -20.67
C ARG A 6 0.47 1.21 -22.00
N LEU A 7 -0.85 1.36 -21.94
CA LEU A 7 -1.70 1.61 -23.09
C LEU A 7 -2.48 2.92 -22.89
N THR A 8 -3.14 3.38 -23.95
CA THR A 8 -4.05 4.53 -23.90
C THR A 8 -5.20 4.29 -22.92
N SER A 9 -5.67 3.05 -22.77
CA SER A 9 -6.72 2.68 -21.81
C SER A 9 -6.27 2.68 -20.35
N GLY A 10 -4.97 2.50 -20.06
CA GLY A 10 -4.51 2.29 -18.70
C GLY A 10 -3.18 1.54 -18.58
N TRP A 11 -2.96 0.93 -17.42
CA TRP A 11 -1.75 0.20 -17.07
C TRP A 11 -2.07 -1.23 -16.67
N LEU A 12 -1.25 -2.17 -17.12
CA LEU A 12 -1.16 -3.51 -16.53
C LEU A 12 -0.05 -3.46 -15.49
N VAL A 13 -0.39 -3.66 -14.23
CA VAL A 13 0.52 -3.49 -13.09
C VAL A 13 0.82 -4.84 -12.46
N ASP A 14 2.11 -5.11 -12.28
CA ASP A 14 2.57 -6.19 -11.42
C ASP A 14 2.57 -5.69 -9.97
N HIS A 15 1.46 -5.96 -9.28
CA HIS A 15 1.23 -5.52 -7.91
C HIS A 15 2.26 -6.10 -6.93
N LEU A 16 2.61 -7.39 -7.05
CA LEU A 16 3.59 -8.05 -6.20
C LEU A 16 4.98 -7.45 -6.42
N SER A 17 5.39 -7.34 -7.69
CA SER A 17 6.65 -6.70 -8.04
C SER A 17 6.71 -5.28 -7.51
N PHE A 18 5.62 -4.51 -7.57
CA PHE A 18 5.58 -3.17 -6.99
C PHE A 18 6.00 -3.18 -5.51
N ILE A 19 5.38 -4.02 -4.69
CA ILE A 19 5.69 -4.13 -3.26
C ILE A 19 7.15 -4.54 -3.07
N ASN A 20 7.64 -5.49 -3.86
CA ASN A 20 9.01 -6.00 -3.73
C ASN A 20 10.09 -5.04 -4.23
N HIS A 21 9.70 -4.01 -5.00
CA HIS A 21 10.57 -2.90 -5.36
C HIS A 21 10.62 -1.80 -4.28
N CYS A 22 9.93 -1.96 -3.16
CA CYS A 22 10.00 -1.03 -2.04
C CYS A 22 11.34 -1.08 -1.27
N GLY A 23 12.36 -1.78 -1.74
CA GLY A 23 13.71 -1.72 -1.16
C GLY A 23 13.83 -2.35 0.22
N TYR A 24 13.18 -3.50 0.46
CA TYR A 24 13.27 -4.28 1.70
C TYR A 24 14.63 -5.00 1.87
N GLU A 25 15.72 -4.27 1.67
CA GLU A 25 17.09 -4.72 1.91
C GLU A 25 17.58 -4.15 3.23
N ILE A 26 18.10 -5.00 4.10
CA ILE A 26 18.72 -4.62 5.37
C ILE A 26 20.23 -4.79 5.22
N CYS A 27 20.98 -3.78 5.66
CA CYS A 27 22.43 -3.85 5.73
C CYS A 27 22.81 -4.25 7.15
N ASP A 28 23.45 -5.41 7.32
CA ASP A 28 23.99 -5.79 8.62
C ASP A 28 25.30 -5.02 8.85
N SER A 29 25.32 -4.14 9.84
CA SER A 29 26.51 -3.37 10.22
C SER A 29 27.52 -4.22 11.00
N PHE A 30 27.20 -5.46 11.39
CA PHE A 30 28.02 -6.30 12.27
C PHE A 30 28.35 -7.70 11.74
N ALA A 31 28.37 -7.91 10.42
CA ALA A 31 28.94 -9.13 9.85
C ALA A 31 30.47 -9.16 10.09
N TYR A 32 30.90 -9.60 11.28
CA TYR A 32 32.30 -9.90 11.55
C TYR A 32 32.77 -10.99 10.57
N PRO A 33 33.85 -10.76 9.81
CA PRO A 33 34.45 -11.82 9.02
C PRO A 33 35.16 -12.79 9.98
N GLY A 34 34.57 -13.97 10.17
CA GLY A 34 35.24 -15.16 10.69
C GLY A 34 35.78 -15.07 12.13
N GLY A 35 34.92 -15.30 13.12
CA GLY A 35 35.33 -15.60 14.49
C GLY A 35 35.49 -17.10 14.70
N VAL A 36 36.73 -17.60 14.66
CA VAL A 36 37.14 -18.95 15.08
C VAL A 36 36.59 -19.24 16.48
N THR A 37 35.96 -20.40 16.64
CA THR A 37 35.52 -20.94 17.93
C THR A 37 36.69 -21.09 18.90
N PRO A 38 36.69 -20.44 20.08
CA PRO A 38 37.57 -20.84 21.17
C PRO A 38 36.87 -21.97 21.93
N ASN A 39 37.46 -23.16 21.87
CA ASN A 39 37.12 -24.28 22.74
C ASN A 39 37.14 -23.84 24.20
N ALA A 40 36.01 -23.93 24.88
CA ALA A 40 35.94 -23.82 26.33
C ALA A 40 36.41 -25.14 26.95
N SER A 41 37.66 -25.18 27.43
CA SER A 41 38.09 -26.16 28.42
C SER A 41 38.33 -25.47 29.76
N VAL A 42 37.52 -25.86 30.74
CA VAL A 42 37.61 -25.57 32.17
C VAL A 42 38.90 -26.15 32.76
N ILE A 43 39.58 -25.41 33.65
CA ILE A 43 40.38 -25.83 34.83
C ILE A 43 40.80 -24.50 35.53
N SER A 44 40.20 -24.13 36.66
CA SER A 44 40.56 -24.42 38.06
C SER A 44 41.78 -23.65 38.61
N THR A 45 41.48 -22.75 39.55
CA THR A 45 42.19 -22.43 40.81
C THR A 45 43.69 -22.10 40.83
N GLY A 46 44.03 -20.96 41.44
CA GLY A 46 45.34 -20.76 42.08
C GLY A 46 45.66 -19.30 42.36
N ASP A 47 45.66 -18.93 43.64
CA ASP A 47 46.13 -17.67 44.21
C ASP A 47 47.58 -17.30 43.80
N CYS A 48 47.93 -16.01 43.96
CA CYS A 48 49.08 -15.51 44.75
C CYS A 48 49.73 -14.23 44.16
N HIS A 49 49.57 -13.13 44.91
CA HIS A 49 50.52 -12.07 45.27
C HIS A 49 51.68 -11.58 44.35
N ALA A 50 51.82 -10.25 44.40
CA ALA A 50 53.06 -9.46 44.59
C ALA A 50 53.75 -8.79 43.37
N SER A 51 53.50 -7.49 43.26
CA SER A 51 54.47 -6.36 43.30
C SER A 51 55.76 -6.36 42.44
N SER A 52 55.85 -5.30 41.65
CA SER A 52 56.95 -4.30 41.60
C SER A 52 57.96 -4.32 40.43
N ASN A 53 58.27 -3.07 40.03
CA ASN A 53 59.53 -2.53 39.51
C ASN A 53 59.79 -2.52 38.00
N PHE A 54 59.60 -1.32 37.44
CA PHE A 54 60.49 -0.61 36.49
C PHE A 54 61.99 -0.82 36.83
N PRO A 55 62.96 -0.76 35.88
CA PRO A 55 63.23 0.49 35.13
C PRO A 55 63.79 0.38 33.69
N SER A 56 63.74 1.56 33.07
CA SER A 56 64.37 2.11 31.86
C SER A 56 65.71 1.53 31.37
N THR A 57 65.89 1.44 30.04
CA THR A 57 67.00 2.11 29.34
C THR A 57 66.73 2.31 27.84
N SER A 58 67.23 3.44 27.35
CA SER A 58 67.14 4.07 26.03
C SER A 58 68.09 3.49 24.98
N SER A 59 67.70 3.57 23.69
CA SER A 59 68.64 3.99 22.63
C SER A 59 67.92 4.60 21.43
N SER A 60 68.43 5.74 21.00
CA SER A 60 67.99 6.67 19.96
C SER A 60 68.47 6.33 18.54
N ARG A 61 67.86 7.03 17.56
CA ARG A 61 68.30 7.35 16.16
C ARG A 61 67.76 6.40 15.09
N ASP A 62 67.29 6.84 13.92
CA ASP A 62 67.17 8.16 13.29
C ASP A 62 66.02 8.08 12.25
N ASP A 63 65.57 9.26 11.82
CA ASP A 63 64.53 9.56 10.84
C ASP A 63 64.51 8.68 9.57
N LEU A 64 63.31 8.48 9.02
CA LEU A 64 62.96 8.75 7.61
C LEU A 64 61.46 8.50 7.39
N VAL A 65 60.75 9.56 6.98
CA VAL A 65 59.36 9.53 6.48
C VAL A 65 59.33 8.86 5.10
N PRO A 66 58.33 8.01 4.82
CA PRO A 66 57.75 7.95 3.49
C PRO A 66 56.24 8.26 3.50
N ASP A 67 55.86 8.92 2.40
CA ASP A 67 54.56 9.38 1.90
C ASP A 67 53.40 8.36 2.05
N PRO A 68 52.12 8.81 2.07
CA PRO A 68 50.97 7.93 2.23
C PRO A 68 50.64 7.26 0.89
N GLY A 69 51.10 6.02 0.73
CA GLY A 69 50.74 5.17 -0.40
C GLY A 69 49.52 4.30 -0.07
N ASP A 70 48.40 4.60 -0.72
CA ASP A 70 47.24 3.76 -0.98
C ASP A 70 46.89 2.71 0.08
N GLU A 71 46.16 3.13 1.12
CA GLU A 71 45.20 2.24 1.77
C GLU A 71 44.15 1.88 0.72
N ILE A 72 44.34 0.73 0.07
CA ILE A 72 43.24 0.01 -0.57
C ILE A 72 42.27 -0.32 0.57
N GLU A 73 41.26 0.53 0.75
CA GLU A 73 40.05 0.21 1.49
C GLU A 73 39.46 -1.04 0.83
N THR A 74 39.83 -2.21 1.32
CA THR A 74 39.02 -3.41 1.15
C THR A 74 37.76 -3.19 1.96
N GLU A 75 36.78 -2.49 1.37
CA GLU A 75 35.39 -2.45 1.85
C GLU A 75 34.94 -3.90 2.03
N GLY A 76 34.88 -4.35 3.29
CA GLY A 76 34.28 -5.61 3.64
C GLY A 76 32.83 -5.61 3.12
N LYS A 77 32.51 -6.54 2.22
CA LYS A 77 31.14 -6.72 1.72
C LYS A 77 30.21 -6.95 2.91
N LYS A 78 29.51 -5.90 3.34
CA LYS A 78 28.46 -6.01 4.36
C LYS A 78 27.41 -7.00 3.87
N ALA A 79 27.09 -7.99 4.69
CA ALA A 79 26.05 -8.95 4.38
C ALA A 79 24.72 -8.20 4.23
N LYS A 80 24.13 -8.25 3.05
CA LYS A 80 22.79 -7.70 2.78
C LYS A 80 21.78 -8.82 2.92
N MET A 81 20.68 -8.54 3.60
CA MET A 81 19.53 -9.45 3.69
C MET A 81 18.37 -8.83 2.91
N ARG A 82 17.82 -9.55 1.94
CA ARG A 82 16.69 -9.05 1.13
C ARG A 82 15.42 -9.78 1.51
N TYR A 83 14.40 -9.02 1.91
CA TYR A 83 13.07 -9.54 2.16
C TYR A 83 12.18 -9.33 0.94
N VAL A 84 11.36 -10.32 0.64
CA VAL A 84 10.42 -10.29 -0.48
C VAL A 84 9.05 -10.69 0.03
N PHE A 85 8.05 -9.87 -0.29
CA PHE A 85 6.66 -10.14 0.03
C PHE A 85 6.24 -11.45 -0.64
N ARG A 86 5.52 -12.26 0.13
CA ARG A 86 5.13 -13.62 -0.21
C ARG A 86 4.22 -13.67 -1.45
N GLU A 87 4.64 -14.45 -2.44
CA GLU A 87 3.99 -14.53 -3.75
C GLU A 87 2.62 -15.23 -3.69
N GLU A 88 2.43 -16.13 -2.72
CA GLU A 88 1.19 -16.90 -2.55
C GLU A 88 -0.03 -16.02 -2.31
N PHE A 89 0.17 -14.79 -1.83
CA PHE A 89 -0.93 -13.84 -1.67
C PHE A 89 -1.44 -13.31 -3.02
N PHE A 90 -0.75 -13.55 -4.12
CA PHE A 90 -1.11 -13.11 -5.48
C PHE A 90 -1.46 -14.28 -6.41
N ASP A 91 -1.57 -15.49 -5.88
CA ASP A 91 -1.84 -16.72 -6.63
C ASP A 91 -3.34 -16.95 -6.88
N ILE A 92 -3.94 -16.03 -7.65
CA ILE A 92 -5.35 -16.10 -8.04
C ILE A 92 -5.44 -16.68 -9.45
N TYR A 93 -5.61 -18.00 -9.54
CA TYR A 93 -5.72 -18.73 -10.81
C TYR A 93 -7.15 -18.95 -11.28
N LYS A 94 -8.14 -18.82 -10.38
CA LYS A 94 -9.55 -19.05 -10.70
C LYS A 94 -10.40 -17.86 -10.25
N PRO A 95 -11.44 -17.49 -11.01
CA PRO A 95 -12.44 -16.54 -10.55
C PRO A 95 -13.04 -17.00 -9.21
N HIS A 96 -13.31 -16.06 -8.31
CA HIS A 96 -13.93 -16.37 -7.02
C HIS A 96 -15.38 -16.85 -7.16
N VAL A 97 -16.02 -16.52 -8.27
CA VAL A 97 -17.33 -17.01 -8.68
C VAL A 97 -17.22 -17.34 -10.16
N ALA A 98 -17.52 -18.59 -10.54
CA ALA A 98 -17.61 -18.97 -11.94
C ALA A 98 -18.79 -18.22 -12.59
N ALA A 99 -18.56 -17.60 -13.74
CA ALA A 99 -19.64 -17.01 -14.52
C ALA A 99 -20.65 -18.11 -14.89
N ALA A 100 -21.95 -17.84 -14.76
CA ALA A 100 -22.96 -18.76 -15.27
C ALA A 100 -22.78 -18.94 -16.80
N PRO A 101 -23.19 -20.07 -17.41
CA PRO A 101 -23.09 -20.26 -18.86
C PRO A 101 -23.76 -19.14 -19.67
N GLU A 102 -24.82 -18.55 -19.10
CA GLU A 102 -25.50 -17.37 -19.65
C GLU A 102 -24.59 -16.13 -19.59
N GLU A 103 -23.90 -15.86 -18.47
CA GLU A 103 -22.94 -14.73 -18.28
C GLU A 103 -21.72 -14.80 -19.23
N GLN A 104 -21.35 -15.99 -19.71
CA GLN A 104 -20.30 -16.16 -20.72
C GLN A 104 -20.71 -15.63 -22.11
N LEU A 105 -22.01 -15.61 -22.44
CA LEU A 105 -22.51 -14.95 -23.66
C LEU A 105 -22.37 -13.42 -23.59
N TRP A 106 -22.51 -12.83 -22.39
CA TRP A 106 -22.40 -11.38 -22.15
C TRP A 106 -20.96 -10.86 -22.20
N GLN A 107 -19.99 -11.76 -22.03
CA GLN A 107 -18.57 -11.47 -22.26
C GLN A 107 -18.23 -11.33 -23.76
N GLY A 108 -19.12 -11.72 -24.67
CA GLY A 108 -18.87 -11.63 -26.12
C GLY A 108 -19.41 -10.38 -26.83
N CYS A 109 -20.36 -9.64 -26.23
CA CYS A 109 -21.10 -8.59 -26.95
C CYS A 109 -20.82 -7.16 -26.42
N PRO A 110 -20.32 -6.24 -27.28
CA PRO A 110 -20.01 -4.86 -26.90
C PRO A 110 -21.22 -3.91 -26.88
N GLU A 111 -22.33 -4.29 -27.51
CA GLU A 111 -23.58 -3.52 -27.52
C GLU A 111 -24.69 -4.32 -26.85
N VAL A 112 -25.00 -3.97 -25.61
CA VAL A 112 -26.26 -4.40 -24.99
C VAL A 112 -26.93 -3.18 -24.40
N SER A 113 -28.14 -2.90 -24.85
CA SER A 113 -28.86 -1.70 -24.43
C SER A 113 -29.28 -1.80 -22.95
N LEU A 114 -29.44 -0.64 -22.29
CA LEU A 114 -29.94 -0.56 -20.91
C LEU A 114 -31.25 -1.33 -20.73
N THR A 115 -32.11 -1.34 -21.75
CA THR A 115 -33.35 -2.11 -21.80
C THR A 115 -33.13 -3.62 -21.89
N GLU A 116 -32.16 -4.11 -22.65
CA GLU A 116 -31.85 -5.55 -22.71
C GLU A 116 -31.21 -6.04 -21.41
N ILE A 117 -30.30 -5.25 -20.82
CA ILE A 117 -29.75 -5.55 -19.49
C ILE A 117 -30.88 -5.62 -18.46
N ILE A 118 -31.83 -4.68 -18.48
CA ILE A 118 -32.98 -4.68 -17.55
C ILE A 118 -33.94 -5.85 -17.84
N VAL A 119 -34.26 -6.14 -19.10
CA VAL A 119 -35.20 -7.21 -19.48
C VAL A 119 -34.61 -8.60 -19.16
N ASP A 120 -33.35 -8.84 -19.47
CA ASP A 120 -32.66 -10.09 -19.11
C ASP A 120 -32.33 -10.16 -17.62
N PHE A 121 -32.15 -9.02 -16.95
CA PHE A 121 -32.10 -8.92 -15.49
C PHE A 121 -33.40 -9.40 -14.83
N PHE A 122 -34.56 -9.03 -15.39
CA PHE A 122 -35.85 -9.55 -14.93
C PHE A 122 -35.99 -11.05 -15.23
N PHE A 123 -35.55 -11.54 -16.40
CA PHE A 123 -35.62 -12.95 -16.79
C PHE A 123 -34.72 -13.86 -15.95
N SER A 124 -33.45 -13.50 -15.79
CA SER A 124 -32.46 -14.27 -15.00
C SER A 124 -32.87 -14.39 -13.52
N ARG A 125 -33.47 -13.33 -12.95
CA ARG A 125 -34.02 -13.37 -11.59
C ARG A 125 -35.33 -14.16 -11.50
N LEU A 126 -36.15 -14.19 -12.54
CA LEU A 126 -37.37 -15.02 -12.57
C LEU A 126 -37.02 -16.51 -12.42
N LEU A 127 -35.94 -16.96 -13.09
CA LEU A 127 -35.42 -18.32 -12.99
C LEU A 127 -34.90 -18.66 -11.58
N ILE A 128 -34.23 -17.71 -10.91
CA ILE A 128 -33.74 -17.89 -9.52
C ILE A 128 -34.90 -17.87 -8.50
N LEU A 129 -36.02 -17.22 -8.81
CA LEU A 129 -37.13 -16.96 -7.88
C LEU A 129 -38.18 -18.08 -7.79
N GLN A 130 -38.06 -19.17 -8.56
CA GLN A 130 -38.92 -20.35 -8.33
C GLN A 130 -38.78 -20.93 -6.90
N LYS A 131 -37.81 -20.48 -6.09
CA LYS A 131 -37.65 -20.92 -4.70
C LYS A 131 -38.05 -19.94 -3.58
N ARG A 132 -38.33 -18.64 -3.78
CA ARG A 132 -38.75 -17.75 -2.67
C ARG A 132 -39.65 -16.57 -3.10
N LYS A 133 -40.85 -16.48 -2.49
CA LYS A 133 -41.85 -15.39 -2.63
C LYS A 133 -41.34 -14.02 -2.12
N ARG A 134 -40.56 -13.27 -2.91
CA ARG A 134 -40.45 -11.80 -2.76
C ARG A 134 -40.65 -11.12 -4.11
N LYS A 135 -41.65 -10.24 -4.18
CA LYS A 135 -41.93 -9.38 -5.35
C LYS A 135 -40.73 -8.46 -5.57
N CYS A 136 -40.10 -8.56 -6.73
CA CYS A 136 -38.81 -7.95 -7.07
C CYS A 136 -38.96 -6.46 -7.40
N VAL A 137 -38.48 -5.58 -6.53
CA VAL A 137 -38.20 -4.18 -6.85
C VAL A 137 -36.79 -3.90 -6.32
N LEU A 138 -35.85 -3.58 -7.22
CA LEU A 138 -34.52 -3.08 -6.83
C LEU A 138 -34.70 -1.80 -6.02
N ASN A 139 -33.87 -1.58 -5.00
CA ASN A 139 -33.88 -0.29 -4.32
C ASN A 139 -33.17 0.77 -5.18
N GLN A 140 -33.45 2.07 -4.93
CA GLN A 140 -32.88 3.16 -5.72
C GLN A 140 -31.34 3.10 -5.81
N GLY A 141 -30.65 2.75 -4.73
CA GLY A 141 -29.19 2.64 -4.75
C GLY A 141 -28.65 1.49 -5.60
N GLU A 142 -29.44 0.43 -5.81
CA GLU A 142 -29.11 -0.65 -6.75
C GLU A 142 -29.35 -0.19 -8.21
N LEU A 143 -30.41 0.56 -8.46
CA LEU A 143 -30.68 1.15 -9.78
C LEU A 143 -29.59 2.15 -10.18
N ASP A 144 -29.24 3.07 -9.28
CA ASP A 144 -28.15 4.04 -9.49
C ASP A 144 -26.83 3.30 -9.82
N ALA A 145 -26.56 2.18 -9.13
CA ALA A 145 -25.33 1.40 -9.35
C ALA A 145 -25.32 0.70 -10.71
N LEU A 146 -26.47 0.20 -11.17
CA LEU A 146 -26.62 -0.39 -12.51
C LEU A 146 -26.46 0.66 -13.60
N GLU A 147 -27.09 1.83 -13.45
CA GLU A 147 -26.97 2.93 -14.40
C GLU A 147 -25.52 3.38 -14.53
N TYR A 148 -24.84 3.59 -13.39
CA TYR A 148 -23.41 3.91 -13.37
C TYR A 148 -22.56 2.83 -14.04
N HIS A 149 -22.79 1.55 -13.70
CA HIS A 149 -22.06 0.44 -14.30
C HIS A 149 -22.23 0.40 -15.82
N SER A 150 -23.46 0.58 -16.32
CA SER A 150 -23.75 0.61 -17.76
C SER A 150 -22.93 1.67 -18.50
N LYS A 151 -22.72 2.85 -17.90
CA LYS A 151 -21.90 3.94 -18.48
C LYS A 151 -20.43 3.55 -18.65
N ILE A 152 -19.86 2.82 -17.69
CA ILE A 152 -18.42 2.49 -17.68
C ILE A 152 -18.10 1.07 -18.16
N ARG A 153 -19.11 0.21 -18.34
CA ARG A 153 -18.94 -1.21 -18.65
C ARG A 153 -18.07 -1.43 -19.88
N LYS A 154 -18.39 -0.74 -20.98
CA LYS A 154 -17.68 -0.86 -22.26
C LYS A 154 -16.21 -0.48 -22.11
N LEU A 155 -15.94 0.65 -21.44
CA LEU A 155 -14.59 1.14 -21.17
C LEU A 155 -13.78 0.12 -20.37
N ILE A 156 -14.34 -0.45 -19.30
CA ILE A 156 -13.67 -1.48 -18.49
C ILE A 156 -13.42 -2.73 -19.33
N TRP A 157 -14.42 -3.21 -20.07
CA TRP A 157 -14.29 -4.43 -20.87
C TRP A 157 -13.21 -4.32 -21.94
N GLU A 158 -13.32 -3.32 -22.82
CA GLU A 158 -12.39 -3.12 -23.94
C GLU A 158 -10.98 -2.79 -23.45
N GLY A 159 -10.88 -1.86 -22.48
CA GLY A 159 -9.60 -1.45 -21.93
C GLY A 159 -8.87 -2.58 -21.22
N THR A 160 -9.59 -3.43 -20.48
CA THR A 160 -9.02 -4.62 -19.84
C THR A 160 -8.62 -5.66 -20.87
N SER A 161 -9.44 -5.90 -21.90
CA SER A 161 -9.13 -6.86 -22.96
C SER A 161 -7.80 -6.56 -23.65
N HIS A 162 -7.56 -5.29 -24.02
CA HIS A 162 -6.29 -4.88 -24.64
C HIS A 162 -5.10 -5.08 -23.70
N LEU A 163 -5.23 -4.70 -22.42
CA LEU A 163 -4.16 -4.87 -21.43
C LEU A 163 -3.86 -6.35 -21.15
N VAL A 164 -4.90 -7.20 -21.09
CA VAL A 164 -4.75 -8.65 -20.91
C VAL A 164 -4.09 -9.28 -22.13
N GLN A 165 -4.44 -8.87 -23.35
CA GLN A 165 -3.80 -9.36 -24.57
C GLN A 165 -2.30 -9.07 -24.55
N GLU A 166 -1.88 -7.86 -24.18
CA GLU A 166 -0.45 -7.54 -24.06
C GLU A 166 0.22 -8.32 -22.92
N GLY A 167 -0.46 -8.49 -21.79
CA GLY A 167 0.03 -9.31 -20.67
C GLY A 167 0.25 -10.78 -21.04
N LEU A 168 -0.63 -11.35 -21.87
CA LEU A 168 -0.49 -12.72 -22.40
C LEU A 168 0.67 -12.80 -23.40
N LYS A 169 0.79 -11.82 -24.31
CA LYS A 169 1.88 -11.76 -25.30
C LYS A 169 3.26 -11.66 -24.64
N SER A 170 3.38 -10.89 -23.56
CA SER A 170 4.65 -10.75 -22.83
C SER A 170 4.95 -11.91 -21.89
N GLY A 171 4.04 -12.89 -21.77
CA GLY A 171 4.18 -14.00 -20.83
C GLY A 171 4.02 -13.62 -19.35
N PHE A 172 3.47 -12.43 -19.05
CA PHE A 172 3.16 -12.03 -17.68
C PHE A 172 1.87 -12.71 -17.17
N LEU A 173 0.89 -12.89 -18.08
CA LEU A 173 -0.34 -13.66 -17.83
C LEU A 173 -0.25 -15.02 -18.54
N HIS A 174 -0.88 -16.03 -17.97
CA HIS A 174 -0.82 -17.41 -18.45
C HIS A 174 -2.22 -18.01 -18.63
N PRO A 175 -2.64 -18.39 -19.85
CA PRO A 175 -4.01 -18.82 -20.15
C PRO A 175 -4.36 -20.21 -19.60
N THR A 176 -3.37 -20.99 -19.15
CA THR A 176 -3.59 -22.38 -18.73
C THR A 176 -3.31 -22.55 -17.24
N ALA A 177 -4.33 -22.85 -16.45
CA ALA A 177 -4.19 -23.26 -15.04
C ALA A 177 -3.55 -24.67 -14.88
N ALA A 178 -3.09 -25.30 -15.97
CA ALA A 178 -2.74 -26.72 -16.02
C ALA A 178 -1.31 -27.06 -15.59
N GLU A 179 -0.38 -26.10 -15.46
CA GLU A 179 1.02 -26.42 -15.14
C GLU A 179 1.47 -26.10 -13.70
N LEU A 180 0.57 -25.67 -12.80
CA LEU A 180 0.91 -25.47 -11.39
C LEU A 180 0.02 -26.29 -10.45
N SER A 181 -0.16 -27.56 -10.76
CA SER A 181 -0.67 -28.55 -9.81
C SER A 181 0.44 -29.02 -8.85
N CYS A 182 1.22 -28.13 -8.23
CA CYS A 182 2.23 -28.55 -7.24
C CYS A 182 2.73 -27.44 -6.29
N ARG A 183 1.88 -26.48 -5.89
CA ARG A 183 2.09 -25.73 -4.64
C ARG A 183 0.76 -25.53 -3.94
N LYS A 184 0.27 -26.59 -3.27
CA LYS A 184 -0.71 -26.41 -2.19
C LYS A 184 0.03 -25.81 -0.99
N ASN A 185 0.47 -24.57 -1.10
CA ASN A 185 0.77 -23.78 0.09
C ASN A 185 -0.60 -23.27 0.54
N GLY A 186 -1.16 -23.92 1.57
CA GLY A 186 -2.39 -23.43 2.17
C GLY A 186 -2.20 -21.95 2.48
N VAL A 187 -3.19 -21.11 2.14
CA VAL A 187 -3.21 -19.72 2.59
C VAL A 187 -2.90 -19.77 4.08
N PRO A 188 -1.80 -19.15 4.55
CA PRO A 188 -1.43 -19.23 5.95
C PRO A 188 -2.66 -18.85 6.78
N GLY A 189 -2.97 -19.68 7.78
CA GLY A 189 -3.98 -19.33 8.77
C GLY A 189 -3.69 -17.93 9.31
N HIS A 190 -4.74 -17.22 9.73
CA HIS A 190 -4.69 -15.84 10.23
C HIS A 190 -3.34 -15.52 10.87
N ILE A 191 -2.48 -14.78 10.18
CA ILE A 191 -1.19 -14.33 10.73
C ILE A 191 -1.55 -13.50 11.96
N GLY A 192 -1.27 -14.07 13.13
CA GLY A 192 -1.57 -13.51 14.44
C GLY A 192 -0.66 -12.33 14.73
N CYS A 193 -0.66 -11.32 13.87
CA CYS A 193 -0.19 -10.02 14.27
C CYS A 193 -1.16 -9.56 15.37
N GLY A 194 -0.65 -9.12 16.52
CA GLY A 194 -1.42 -8.46 17.59
C GLY A 194 -2.07 -7.14 17.14
N LEU A 195 -2.42 -7.03 15.86
CA LEU A 195 -2.97 -5.86 15.20
C LEU A 195 -4.25 -5.37 15.85
N ALA A 196 -5.06 -6.27 16.42
CA ALA A 196 -6.22 -5.87 17.20
C ALA A 196 -5.80 -5.06 18.44
N GLU A 197 -4.77 -5.52 19.16
CA GLU A 197 -4.22 -4.82 20.33
C GLU A 197 -3.54 -3.50 19.91
N LEU A 198 -2.73 -3.52 18.83
CA LEU A 198 -2.13 -2.33 18.23
C LEU A 198 -3.20 -1.28 17.84
N CYS A 199 -4.30 -1.72 17.23
CA CYS A 199 -5.40 -0.84 16.85
C CYS A 199 -6.15 -0.27 18.05
N GLU A 200 -6.36 -1.07 19.09
CA GLU A 200 -6.99 -0.59 20.31
C GLU A 200 -6.09 0.41 21.05
N MET A 201 -4.78 0.18 21.09
CA MET A 201 -3.82 1.14 21.65
C MET A 201 -3.85 2.49 20.91
N ALA A 202 -3.83 2.48 19.57
CA ALA A 202 -3.92 3.69 18.77
C ALA A 202 -5.21 4.49 18.99
N LYS A 203 -6.28 3.86 19.51
CA LYS A 203 -7.54 4.52 19.86
C LYS A 203 -7.58 5.05 21.30
N GLN A 204 -6.80 4.47 22.21
CA GLN A 204 -6.94 4.67 23.66
C GLN A 204 -6.06 5.79 24.24
N PHE A 205 -5.05 6.29 23.52
CA PHE A 205 -4.19 7.35 24.06
C PHE A 205 -4.76 8.75 23.80
N PRO A 206 -4.95 9.58 24.84
CA PRO A 206 -5.38 10.97 24.68
C PRO A 206 -4.32 11.77 23.92
N ALA A 207 -4.75 12.84 23.26
CA ALA A 207 -3.87 13.85 22.67
C ALA A 207 -2.84 14.27 23.74
N VAL A 208 -1.58 13.88 23.55
CA VAL A 208 -0.50 14.13 24.50
C VAL A 208 -0.42 15.63 24.77
N ASN A 209 -0.27 15.98 26.06
CA ASN A 209 -0.08 17.35 26.53
C ASN A 209 0.98 18.09 25.69
N GLU A 210 0.84 19.42 25.60
CA GLU A 210 1.75 20.34 24.93
C GLU A 210 3.16 20.43 25.57
N SER A 211 3.73 19.32 26.04
CA SER A 211 5.13 19.25 26.44
C SER A 211 6.02 18.89 25.25
N ASN A 212 7.17 19.55 25.19
CA ASN A 212 8.19 19.56 24.13
C ASN A 212 8.78 18.18 23.78
N HIS A 213 8.00 17.26 23.23
CA HIS A 213 8.53 16.06 22.59
C HIS A 213 8.87 16.37 21.12
N GLU A 214 10.02 15.87 20.69
CA GLU A 214 10.53 15.97 19.32
C GLU A 214 9.45 15.46 18.35
N ALA A 215 9.09 16.28 17.36
CA ALA A 215 7.95 15.98 16.49
C ALA A 215 8.18 14.77 15.56
N VAL A 216 9.45 14.39 15.38
CA VAL A 216 9.90 13.32 14.49
C VAL A 216 10.97 12.49 15.21
N HIS A 217 10.77 11.18 15.27
CA HIS A 217 11.74 10.20 15.74
C HIS A 217 12.37 9.49 14.53
N VAL A 218 13.68 9.65 14.35
CA VAL A 218 14.43 8.96 13.29
C VAL A 218 14.84 7.57 13.78
N LEU A 219 14.63 6.55 12.96
CA LEU A 219 15.01 5.19 13.27
C LEU A 219 16.54 5.02 13.18
N ASP A 220 17.16 4.59 14.27
CA ASP A 220 18.57 4.18 14.32
C ASP A 220 18.72 2.66 14.02
N ASP A 221 19.94 2.14 13.94
CA ASP A 221 20.19 0.75 13.48
C ASP A 221 19.84 -0.31 14.54
N GLU A 222 19.69 0.10 15.80
CA GLU A 222 19.32 -0.72 16.95
C GLU A 222 18.17 -0.05 17.69
N THR A 223 16.91 -0.34 17.34
CA THR A 223 15.78 0.28 18.05
C THR A 223 14.68 -0.72 18.43
N SER A 224 14.73 -1.17 19.68
CA SER A 224 13.51 -1.39 20.46
C SER A 224 12.99 -0.01 20.85
N ILE A 225 11.93 0.47 20.20
CA ILE A 225 11.36 1.78 20.48
C ILE A 225 10.30 1.60 21.57
N PRO A 226 10.29 2.42 22.63
CA PRO A 226 9.17 2.47 23.55
C PRO A 226 7.88 2.76 22.77
N GLU A 227 6.86 1.91 22.93
CA GLU A 227 5.60 1.99 22.15
C GLU A 227 4.90 3.35 22.28
N GLN A 228 5.14 4.05 23.39
CA GLN A 228 4.63 5.39 23.67
C GLN A 228 5.17 6.46 22.70
N ASP A 229 6.40 6.31 22.21
CA ASP A 229 7.05 7.29 21.35
C ASP A 229 6.53 7.18 19.91
N LEU A 230 6.28 5.95 19.43
CA LEU A 230 5.73 5.69 18.08
C LEU A 230 4.31 6.21 17.87
N LEU A 231 3.52 6.28 18.95
CA LEU A 231 2.14 6.77 18.90
C LEU A 231 2.05 8.30 19.06
N SER A 232 3.12 8.94 19.55
CA SER A 232 3.11 10.37 19.91
C SER A 232 3.87 11.27 18.93
N CYS A 233 4.70 10.71 18.04
CA CYS A 233 5.47 11.45 17.04
C CYS A 233 5.44 10.78 15.66
N VAL A 234 5.98 11.46 14.64
CA VAL A 234 6.23 10.84 13.33
C VAL A 234 7.46 9.96 13.44
N THR A 235 7.39 8.70 13.00
CA THR A 235 8.58 7.86 12.92
C THR A 235 9.12 7.83 11.50
N GLU A 236 10.42 8.06 11.33
CA GLU A 236 11.06 8.20 10.03
C GLU A 236 12.21 7.21 9.86
N ASN A 237 12.17 6.41 8.79
CA ASN A 237 13.36 5.72 8.29
C ASN A 237 14.00 6.60 7.20
N SER A 238 15.02 7.39 7.56
CA SER A 238 15.76 8.24 6.62
C SER A 238 16.83 7.47 5.83
N SER A 239 17.08 6.20 6.16
CA SER A 239 18.08 5.36 5.52
C SER A 239 17.71 4.97 4.07
N ASN A 240 18.73 4.62 3.29
CA ASN A 240 18.59 3.97 1.99
C ASN A 240 18.26 2.47 2.09
N PHE A 241 18.27 1.91 3.31
CA PHE A 241 17.94 0.51 3.60
C PHE A 241 16.68 0.41 4.46
N ALA A 242 16.01 -0.73 4.36
CA ALA A 242 14.92 -1.06 5.26
C ALA A 242 15.44 -1.33 6.67
N LYS A 243 14.58 -1.11 7.66
CA LYS A 243 14.86 -1.36 9.08
C LYS A 243 13.82 -2.29 9.68
N ILE A 244 14.22 -3.10 10.66
CA ILE A 244 13.28 -3.89 11.46
C ILE A 244 13.01 -3.13 12.75
N VAL A 245 11.73 -2.89 13.03
CA VAL A 245 11.27 -2.39 14.33
C VAL A 245 10.58 -3.52 15.09
N VAL A 246 10.81 -3.60 16.40
CA VAL A 246 10.19 -4.59 17.28
C VAL A 246 9.13 -3.91 18.14
N LEU A 247 7.88 -4.36 18.02
CA LEU A 247 6.72 -3.81 18.74
C LEU A 247 5.87 -4.93 19.31
N MET A 248 5.56 -4.86 20.60
CA MET A 248 4.85 -5.93 21.32
C MET A 248 5.46 -7.32 21.08
N GLY A 249 6.79 -7.41 20.98
CA GLY A 249 7.52 -8.64 20.68
C GLY A 249 7.40 -9.16 19.23
N GLN A 250 6.74 -8.41 18.34
CA GLN A 250 6.60 -8.72 16.91
C GLN A 250 7.53 -7.85 16.06
N LYS A 251 7.97 -8.36 14.90
CA LYS A 251 8.91 -7.68 14.00
C LYS A 251 8.18 -7.10 12.79
N TYR A 252 8.46 -5.83 12.49
CA TYR A 252 7.90 -5.12 11.34
C TYR A 252 9.00 -4.52 10.47
N LEU A 253 8.86 -4.65 9.15
CA LEU A 253 9.78 -4.11 8.15
C LEU A 253 9.37 -2.70 7.72
N VAL A 254 10.21 -1.72 8.03
CA VAL A 254 10.02 -0.32 7.65
C VAL A 254 10.85 -0.05 6.39
N PRO A 255 10.23 0.28 5.24
CA PRO A 255 10.95 0.55 3.99
C PRO A 255 11.92 1.75 4.12
N PRO A 256 12.94 1.85 3.24
CA PRO A 256 13.82 3.00 3.16
C PRO A 256 13.06 4.28 2.85
N LYS A 257 13.58 5.41 3.33
CA LYS A 257 13.04 6.76 3.09
C LYS A 257 11.54 6.88 3.37
N SER A 258 11.02 6.16 4.35
CA SER A 258 9.59 6.13 4.64
C SER A 258 9.30 6.79 5.98
N ARG A 259 8.10 7.39 6.08
CA ARG A 259 7.60 8.01 7.30
C ARG A 259 6.30 7.35 7.68
N LEU A 260 6.10 7.08 8.96
CA LEU A 260 4.88 6.50 9.47
C LEU A 260 4.32 7.35 10.61
N VAL A 261 3.00 7.51 10.59
CA VAL A 261 2.24 8.17 11.64
C VAL A 261 1.21 7.17 12.12
N TRP A 262 1.38 6.70 13.36
CA TRP A 262 0.49 5.70 13.92
C TRP A 262 -0.51 6.34 14.87
N SER A 263 -1.62 6.80 14.30
CA SER A 263 -2.74 7.37 15.04
C SER A 263 -3.99 7.44 14.16
N SER A 264 -5.12 7.80 14.77
CA SER A 264 -6.33 8.12 14.03
C SER A 264 -6.10 9.37 13.17
N ALA A 265 -6.61 9.41 11.95
CA ALA A 265 -6.57 10.63 11.14
C ALA A 265 -7.67 11.59 11.61
N CYS A 266 -7.37 12.46 12.59
CA CYS A 266 -8.30 13.44 13.17
C CYS A 266 -7.65 14.85 13.20
N PRO A 267 -8.42 15.93 13.09
CA PRO A 267 -7.93 17.32 13.20
C PRO A 267 -7.02 17.63 14.38
N SER A 268 -7.27 17.01 15.53
CA SER A 268 -6.56 17.28 16.79
C SER A 268 -5.35 16.37 17.01
N CYS A 269 -4.94 15.59 16.01
CA CYS A 269 -3.87 14.63 16.19
C CYS A 269 -2.51 15.32 16.36
N PRO A 270 -1.82 15.08 17.49
CA PRO A 270 -0.55 15.75 17.81
C PRO A 270 0.60 15.32 16.88
N ALA A 271 0.40 14.33 16.02
CA ALA A 271 1.46 13.69 15.25
C ALA A 271 1.85 14.44 13.95
N LEU A 272 1.19 15.53 13.56
CA LEU A 272 1.61 16.39 12.43
C LEU A 272 2.00 17.81 12.89
N LYS A 273 2.78 17.87 13.97
CA LYS A 273 3.39 19.13 14.45
C LYS A 273 4.45 19.69 13.51
N ASP A 274 4.94 18.88 12.55
CA ASP A 274 5.97 19.27 11.60
C ASP A 274 5.49 20.23 10.50
N LYS A 275 4.18 20.55 10.45
CA LYS A 275 3.55 21.47 9.48
C LYS A 275 3.85 21.13 8.02
N LYS A 276 4.21 19.86 7.73
CA LYS A 276 4.56 19.43 6.38
C LYS A 276 3.35 19.49 5.46
N LYS A 277 3.58 19.92 4.22
CA LYS A 277 2.57 19.95 3.15
C LYS A 277 2.89 18.90 2.11
N TYR A 278 1.86 18.36 1.48
CA TYR A 278 1.97 17.26 0.54
C TYR A 278 1.45 17.68 -0.84
N ASP A 279 2.18 17.29 -1.88
CA ASP A 279 1.80 17.49 -3.28
C ASP A 279 0.83 16.42 -3.76
N VAL A 280 0.87 15.24 -3.13
CA VAL A 280 -0.03 14.11 -3.43
C VAL A 280 -0.58 13.54 -2.13
N ILE A 281 -1.90 13.44 -2.03
CA ILE A 281 -2.60 12.81 -0.90
C ILE A 281 -3.49 11.69 -1.44
N VAL A 282 -3.18 10.45 -1.07
CA VAL A 282 -4.00 9.26 -1.35
C VAL A 282 -4.81 8.89 -0.10
N ILE A 283 -6.09 8.58 -0.27
CA ILE A 283 -7.01 8.32 0.85
C ILE A 283 -7.82 7.05 0.56
N ASP A 284 -7.73 6.04 1.44
CA ASP A 284 -8.60 4.84 1.43
C ASP A 284 -9.44 4.78 2.71
N PRO A 285 -10.48 5.63 2.84
CA PRO A 285 -11.19 5.75 4.10
C PRO A 285 -12.00 4.47 4.39
N PRO A 286 -12.21 4.13 5.67
CA PRO A 286 -12.96 2.95 6.07
C PRO A 286 -14.46 3.18 5.88
N TRP A 287 -14.90 3.11 4.63
CA TRP A 287 -16.28 3.38 4.22
C TRP A 287 -17.30 2.53 4.97
N GLU A 288 -18.38 3.16 5.41
CA GLU A 288 -19.49 2.45 6.04
C GLU A 288 -20.08 1.36 5.12
N ASN A 289 -20.08 0.12 5.62
CA ASN A 289 -20.62 -1.04 4.91
C ASN A 289 -21.54 -1.90 5.80
N LYS A 290 -22.72 -2.28 5.30
CA LYS A 290 -23.68 -3.17 5.98
C LYS A 290 -23.09 -4.54 6.35
N SER A 291 -22.12 -5.06 5.59
CA SER A 291 -21.41 -6.30 5.97
C SER A 291 -20.45 -6.05 7.12
N VAL A 292 -19.69 -4.95 7.05
CA VAL A 292 -18.75 -4.51 8.10
C VAL A 292 -19.51 -4.32 9.42
N LYS A 293 -20.62 -3.56 9.40
CA LYS A 293 -21.52 -3.37 10.55
C LYS A 293 -21.98 -4.66 11.22
N ARG A 294 -22.25 -5.70 10.43
CA ARG A 294 -22.71 -7.01 10.94
C ARG A 294 -21.56 -7.87 11.47
N SER A 295 -20.36 -7.69 10.92
CA SER A 295 -19.19 -8.50 11.30
C SER A 295 -18.42 -7.96 12.50
N ASN A 296 -18.54 -6.66 12.78
CA ASN A 296 -17.74 -5.92 13.77
C ASN A 296 -16.21 -6.13 13.65
N ARG A 297 -15.73 -6.61 12.49
CA ARG A 297 -14.31 -6.96 12.29
C ARG A 297 -13.42 -5.75 12.05
N TYR A 298 -14.00 -4.61 11.65
CA TYR A 298 -13.28 -3.36 11.36
C TYR A 298 -14.15 -2.16 11.72
N SER A 299 -13.51 -1.07 12.15
CA SER A 299 -14.19 0.22 12.34
C SER A 299 -14.57 0.82 10.98
N TYR A 300 -15.49 1.78 11.01
CA TYR A 300 -15.85 2.59 9.86
C TYR A 300 -15.97 4.05 10.28
N LEU A 301 -15.85 4.97 9.32
CA LEU A 301 -16.14 6.38 9.53
C LEU A 301 -17.44 6.74 8.82
N ASP A 302 -18.24 7.58 9.48
CA ASP A 302 -19.38 8.22 8.82
C ASP A 302 -18.93 9.40 7.94
N SER A 303 -19.86 9.89 7.12
CA SER A 303 -19.61 11.00 6.19
C SER A 303 -19.17 12.30 6.90
N TRP A 304 -19.64 12.55 8.12
CA TRP A 304 -19.26 13.75 8.86
C TRP A 304 -17.82 13.64 9.36
N GLN A 305 -17.44 12.49 9.93
CA GLN A 305 -16.07 12.21 10.36
C GLN A 305 -15.10 12.27 9.19
N ILE A 306 -15.47 11.77 8.00
CA ILE A 306 -14.65 11.89 6.80
C ILE A 306 -14.48 13.37 6.42
N LYS A 307 -15.54 14.21 6.45
CA LYS A 307 -15.42 15.65 6.18
C LYS A 307 -14.42 16.37 7.11
N GLN A 308 -14.34 15.93 8.36
CA GLN A 308 -13.41 16.50 9.34
C GLN A 308 -11.94 16.18 9.08
N ILE A 309 -11.59 15.25 8.19
CA ILE A 309 -10.17 14.97 7.91
C ILE A 309 -9.52 16.27 7.37
N PRO A 310 -8.36 16.70 7.92
CA PRO A 310 -7.80 18.02 7.65
C PRO A 310 -7.05 18.12 6.30
N VAL A 311 -7.58 17.52 5.22
CA VAL A 311 -6.96 17.54 3.88
C VAL A 311 -6.55 18.96 3.43
N PRO A 312 -7.39 20.01 3.58
CA PRO A 312 -6.98 21.38 3.21
C PRO A 312 -5.77 21.90 4.00
N ALA A 313 -5.59 21.45 5.24
CA ALA A 313 -4.45 21.83 6.07
C ALA A 313 -3.19 21.00 5.76
N LEU A 314 -3.30 19.86 5.07
CA LEU A 314 -2.17 19.01 4.69
C LEU A 314 -1.73 19.23 3.25
N ALA A 315 -2.64 19.68 2.39
CA ALA A 315 -2.37 19.90 0.98
C ALA A 315 -1.44 21.10 0.74
N ALA A 316 -0.44 20.91 -0.10
CA ALA A 316 0.29 21.98 -0.77
C ALA A 316 -0.62 22.66 -1.83
N PRO A 317 -0.28 23.86 -2.31
CA PRO A 317 -0.94 24.45 -3.47
C PRO A 317 -0.91 23.50 -4.67
N ASN A 318 -2.03 23.37 -5.38
CA ASN A 318 -2.21 22.41 -6.49
C ASN A 318 -2.02 20.92 -6.13
N CYS A 319 -2.10 20.55 -4.85
CA CYS A 319 -2.04 19.16 -4.39
C CYS A 319 -3.04 18.27 -5.16
N LEU A 320 -2.56 17.13 -5.64
CA LEU A 320 -3.37 16.06 -6.19
C LEU A 320 -3.96 15.22 -5.04
N VAL A 321 -5.28 15.16 -4.97
CA VAL A 321 -6.01 14.34 -3.99
C VAL A 321 -6.62 13.15 -4.73
N VAL A 322 -6.30 11.95 -4.28
CA VAL A 322 -6.77 10.69 -4.86
C VAL A 322 -7.53 9.91 -3.80
N MET A 323 -8.78 9.53 -4.08
CA MET A 323 -9.63 8.83 -3.13
C MET A 323 -10.12 7.50 -3.68
N TRP A 324 -9.85 6.42 -2.95
CA TRP A 324 -10.48 5.13 -3.18
C TRP A 324 -11.93 5.16 -2.74
N VAL A 325 -12.83 4.72 -3.62
CA VAL A 325 -14.27 4.69 -3.36
C VAL A 325 -14.82 3.31 -3.71
N THR A 326 -15.61 2.74 -2.79
CA THR A 326 -16.33 1.48 -3.07
C THR A 326 -17.37 1.69 -4.19
N ASN A 327 -17.84 0.61 -4.83
CA ASN A 327 -18.92 0.69 -5.85
C ASN A 327 -20.31 1.11 -5.35
N ARG A 328 -20.40 1.69 -4.15
CA ARG A 328 -21.65 2.26 -3.63
C ARG A 328 -21.80 3.70 -4.14
N GLN A 329 -22.83 3.92 -4.95
CA GLN A 329 -23.11 5.23 -5.55
C GLN A 329 -23.32 6.35 -4.53
N LYS A 330 -23.80 6.04 -3.33
CA LYS A 330 -23.90 7.03 -2.26
C LYS A 330 -22.54 7.62 -1.87
N HIS A 331 -21.49 6.78 -1.86
CA HIS A 331 -20.14 7.20 -1.48
C HIS A 331 -19.49 7.97 -2.62
N LEU A 332 -19.70 7.53 -3.87
CA LEU A 332 -19.20 8.26 -5.04
C LEU A 332 -19.80 9.67 -5.16
N ARG A 333 -21.13 9.80 -5.00
CA ARG A 333 -21.81 11.11 -4.96
C ARG A 333 -21.32 11.97 -3.81
N PHE A 334 -21.24 11.40 -2.60
CA PHE A 334 -20.71 12.12 -1.44
C PHE A 334 -19.32 12.70 -1.70
N VAL A 335 -18.41 11.91 -2.31
CA VAL A 335 -17.06 12.39 -2.64
C VAL A 335 -17.10 13.55 -3.64
N LYS A 336 -17.80 13.38 -4.76
CA LYS A 336 -17.80 14.34 -5.88
C LYS A 336 -18.61 15.61 -5.59
N ASP A 337 -19.75 15.46 -4.93
CA ASP A 337 -20.76 16.51 -4.82
C ASP A 337 -20.71 17.23 -3.46
N GLU A 338 -20.11 16.62 -2.43
CA GLU A 338 -20.05 17.20 -1.08
C GLU A 338 -18.63 17.34 -0.53
N LEU A 339 -17.85 16.25 -0.50
CA LEU A 339 -16.57 16.21 0.19
C LEU A 339 -15.50 17.03 -0.53
N TYR A 340 -15.32 16.81 -1.84
CA TYR A 340 -14.34 17.55 -2.62
C TYR A 340 -14.66 19.06 -2.66
N PRO A 341 -15.91 19.49 -2.92
CA PRO A 341 -16.28 20.89 -2.77
C PRO A 341 -16.00 21.45 -1.36
N HIS A 342 -16.27 20.69 -0.30
CA HIS A 342 -15.99 21.11 1.08
C HIS A 342 -14.50 21.32 1.34
N TRP A 343 -13.63 20.52 0.73
CA TRP A 343 -12.16 20.66 0.82
C TRP A 343 -11.56 21.59 -0.24
N SER A 344 -12.37 22.31 -1.02
CA SER A 344 -11.91 23.12 -2.16
C SER A 344 -11.12 22.32 -3.20
N VAL A 345 -11.43 21.03 -3.35
CA VAL A 345 -10.88 20.13 -4.36
C VAL A 345 -11.78 20.15 -5.58
N LYS A 346 -11.21 20.41 -6.76
CA LYS A 346 -11.90 20.24 -8.04
C LYS A 346 -11.71 18.81 -8.52
N THR A 347 -12.80 18.06 -8.70
CA THR A 347 -12.76 16.74 -9.35
C THR A 347 -12.22 16.87 -10.78
N LEU A 348 -11.26 16.01 -11.14
CA LEU A 348 -10.59 15.99 -12.44
C LEU A 348 -10.90 14.73 -13.24
N ALA A 349 -10.86 13.57 -12.58
CA ALA A 349 -10.95 12.29 -13.26
C ALA A 349 -11.52 11.19 -12.36
N GLU A 350 -11.94 10.11 -13.00
CA GLU A 350 -12.45 8.91 -12.36
C GLU A 350 -11.81 7.68 -13.04
N TRP A 351 -10.95 7.00 -12.28
CA TRP A 351 -10.22 5.83 -12.73
C TRP A 351 -10.74 4.55 -12.07
N HIS A 352 -10.39 3.40 -12.62
CA HIS A 352 -10.89 2.11 -12.14
C HIS A 352 -9.75 1.11 -11.96
N TRP A 353 -9.61 0.59 -10.75
CA TRP A 353 -8.75 -0.58 -10.51
C TRP A 353 -9.53 -1.84 -10.81
N VAL A 354 -9.17 -2.53 -11.89
CA VAL A 354 -9.76 -3.79 -12.34
C VAL A 354 -8.92 -4.97 -11.86
N LYS A 355 -9.61 -5.98 -11.33
CA LYS A 355 -9.02 -7.16 -10.71
C LYS A 355 -9.16 -8.35 -11.63
N ILE A 356 -8.02 -8.92 -12.02
CA ILE A 356 -7.94 -10.10 -12.88
C ILE A 356 -7.24 -11.27 -12.20
N THR A 357 -7.41 -12.47 -12.72
CA THR A 357 -6.65 -13.67 -12.38
C THR A 357 -5.30 -13.67 -13.12
N ARG A 358 -4.42 -14.62 -12.79
CA ARG A 358 -3.19 -14.89 -13.55
C ARG A 358 -3.46 -15.30 -15.01
N ALA A 359 -4.68 -15.74 -15.33
CA ALA A 359 -5.12 -16.03 -16.69
C ALA A 359 -5.69 -14.83 -17.44
N GLY A 360 -5.79 -13.66 -16.79
CA GLY A 360 -6.38 -12.46 -17.38
C GLY A 360 -7.91 -12.40 -17.31
N GLU A 361 -8.55 -13.35 -16.64
CA GLU A 361 -10.00 -13.34 -16.43
C GLU A 361 -10.37 -12.40 -15.28
N PHE A 362 -11.56 -11.79 -15.30
CA PHE A 362 -12.01 -11.03 -14.13
C PHE A 362 -12.17 -11.96 -12.91
N VAL A 363 -11.71 -11.51 -11.73
CA VAL A 363 -11.85 -12.30 -10.48
C VAL A 363 -13.32 -12.51 -10.07
N LEU A 364 -14.22 -11.70 -10.59
CA LEU A 364 -15.68 -11.78 -10.47
C LEU A 364 -16.31 -11.41 -11.81
N PRO A 365 -17.48 -11.96 -12.16
CA PRO A 365 -18.19 -11.54 -13.38
C PRO A 365 -18.37 -10.02 -13.43
N LEU A 366 -18.05 -9.40 -14.57
CA LEU A 366 -18.15 -7.94 -14.74
C LEU A 366 -19.58 -7.44 -14.47
N ASP A 367 -20.57 -8.19 -14.94
CA ASP A 367 -21.99 -7.87 -14.83
C ASP A 367 -22.63 -8.30 -13.50
N SER A 368 -21.85 -8.86 -12.54
CA SER A 368 -22.37 -9.28 -11.24
C SER A 368 -23.10 -8.15 -10.50
N LEU A 369 -24.27 -8.46 -9.96
CA LEU A 369 -25.19 -7.49 -9.34
C LEU A 369 -24.71 -6.92 -8.01
N HIS A 370 -23.93 -7.70 -7.26
CA HIS A 370 -23.62 -7.39 -5.88
C HIS A 370 -22.17 -6.97 -5.65
N LYS A 371 -21.25 -7.57 -6.41
CA LYS A 371 -19.83 -7.27 -6.34
C LYS A 371 -19.30 -7.10 -7.74
N LYS A 372 -18.51 -6.06 -7.96
CA LYS A 372 -17.84 -5.81 -9.23
C LYS A 372 -16.37 -6.21 -9.13
N PRO A 373 -15.73 -6.62 -10.23
CA PRO A 373 -14.30 -6.92 -10.27
C PRO A 373 -13.46 -5.65 -10.33
N TYR A 374 -14.00 -4.48 -9.99
CA TYR A 374 -13.27 -3.23 -10.01
C TYR A 374 -13.61 -2.36 -8.79
N GLU A 375 -12.75 -1.40 -8.49
CA GLU A 375 -12.95 -0.32 -7.52
C GLU A 375 -12.68 1.04 -8.17
N VAL A 376 -13.29 2.10 -7.65
CA VAL A 376 -13.21 3.44 -8.23
C VAL A 376 -12.14 4.25 -7.52
N LEU A 377 -11.36 5.03 -8.28
CA LEU A 377 -10.53 6.11 -7.76
C LEU A 377 -11.06 7.43 -8.29
N VAL A 378 -11.36 8.37 -7.41
CA VAL A 378 -11.69 9.75 -7.78
C VAL A 378 -10.42 10.58 -7.62
N LEU A 379 -10.03 11.30 -8.66
CA LEU A 379 -8.89 12.19 -8.64
C LEU A 379 -9.39 13.63 -8.68
N GLY A 380 -8.84 14.47 -7.82
CA GLY A 380 -9.12 15.90 -7.79
C GLY A 380 -7.89 16.71 -7.45
N ARG A 381 -7.94 18.02 -7.69
CA ARG A 381 -6.84 18.93 -7.36
C ARG A 381 -7.34 20.05 -6.47
N VAL A 382 -6.62 20.32 -5.40
CA VAL A 382 -6.88 21.47 -4.53
C VAL A 382 -6.76 22.74 -5.35
N ARG A 383 -7.78 23.59 -5.33
CA ARG A 383 -7.72 24.90 -5.99
C ARG A 383 -6.67 25.76 -5.26
N GLY A 384 -5.64 26.20 -5.99
CA GLY A 384 -4.76 27.26 -5.52
C GLY A 384 -5.50 28.60 -5.45
N GLY A 385 -4.85 29.63 -4.88
CA GLY A 385 -5.37 31.00 -4.95
C GLY A 385 -5.50 31.47 -6.41
N GLU A 386 -6.40 32.42 -6.69
CA GLU A 386 -6.61 32.96 -8.05
C GLU A 386 -5.31 33.45 -8.73
N GLU A 387 -4.33 33.88 -7.94
CA GLU A 387 -3.02 34.34 -8.40
C GLU A 387 -2.08 33.20 -8.88
N GLU A 388 -2.25 31.97 -8.41
CA GLU A 388 -1.42 30.81 -8.78
C GLU A 388 -1.91 30.10 -10.03
N ALA A 389 -3.20 30.23 -10.37
CA ALA A 389 -3.77 29.69 -11.60
C ALA A 389 -3.21 30.34 -12.87
N LEU A 390 -2.65 31.56 -12.75
CA LEU A 390 -2.03 32.31 -13.84
C LEU A 390 -0.58 31.88 -14.14
N ARG A 391 0.08 31.20 -13.19
CA ARG A 391 1.37 30.56 -13.44
C ARG A 391 1.12 29.16 -13.97
N LYS A 392 0.96 29.05 -15.29
CA LYS A 392 0.85 27.76 -15.99
C LYS A 392 1.91 26.80 -15.45
N SER A 393 1.49 25.70 -14.83
CA SER A 393 2.39 24.57 -14.58
C SER A 393 2.61 23.87 -15.92
N GLU A 394 3.57 24.35 -16.72
CA GLU A 394 3.81 23.86 -18.09
C GLU A 394 4.38 22.43 -18.13
N ASP A 395 4.80 21.86 -16.99
CA ASP A 395 5.58 20.61 -16.96
C ASP A 395 4.80 19.33 -16.60
N VAL A 396 3.48 19.38 -16.38
CA VAL A 396 2.70 18.20 -15.94
C VAL A 396 1.61 17.85 -16.95
N LEU A 397 1.58 16.58 -17.39
CA LEU A 397 0.57 16.09 -18.32
C LEU A 397 -0.85 16.24 -17.77
N PRO A 398 -1.84 16.57 -18.61
CA PRO A 398 -3.23 16.61 -18.20
C PRO A 398 -3.69 15.21 -17.76
N ILE A 399 -4.38 15.14 -16.62
CA ILE A 399 -4.94 13.89 -16.09
C ILE A 399 -6.11 13.47 -16.99
N PRO A 400 -6.05 12.28 -17.63
CA PRO A 400 -7.15 11.79 -18.44
C PRO A 400 -8.37 11.48 -17.58
N GLU A 401 -9.55 11.79 -18.09
CA GLU A 401 -10.82 11.63 -17.37
C GLU A 401 -11.04 10.18 -16.91
N HIS A 402 -10.63 9.21 -17.74
CA HIS A 402 -10.75 7.78 -17.45
C HIS A 402 -9.46 7.02 -17.75
N LYS A 403 -9.06 6.16 -16.81
CA LYS A 403 -7.97 5.19 -16.95
C LYS A 403 -8.26 3.94 -16.15
N LEU A 404 -7.70 2.83 -16.62
CA LEU A 404 -7.71 1.54 -15.93
C LEU A 404 -6.37 1.26 -15.26
N ILE A 405 -6.42 0.74 -14.05
CA ILE A 405 -5.30 0.05 -13.41
C ILE A 405 -5.72 -1.42 -13.39
N VAL A 406 -5.09 -2.27 -14.19
CA VAL A 406 -5.40 -3.70 -14.23
C VAL A 406 -4.32 -4.45 -13.47
N SER A 407 -4.69 -5.27 -12.49
CA SER A 407 -3.71 -6.09 -11.77
C SER A 407 -4.33 -7.35 -11.19
N ILE A 408 -3.47 -8.31 -10.85
CA ILE A 408 -3.84 -9.41 -9.96
C ILE A 408 -3.95 -8.84 -8.54
N PRO A 409 -5.09 -8.97 -7.84
CA PRO A 409 -5.20 -8.44 -6.49
C PRO A 409 -4.45 -9.32 -5.49
N CYS A 410 -4.03 -8.72 -4.40
CA CYS A 410 -3.59 -9.48 -3.24
C CYS A 410 -4.81 -10.13 -2.55
N SER A 411 -4.66 -11.35 -2.07
CA SER A 411 -5.70 -12.09 -1.34
C SER A 411 -5.91 -11.52 0.07
N LEU A 412 -4.94 -10.76 0.59
CA LEU A 412 -5.12 -9.98 1.82
C LEU A 412 -6.13 -8.86 1.59
N HIS A 413 -7.13 -8.80 2.48
CA HIS A 413 -8.26 -7.90 2.33
C HIS A 413 -7.84 -6.43 2.36
N SER A 414 -8.38 -5.63 1.42
CA SER A 414 -8.11 -4.20 1.28
C SER A 414 -6.64 -3.85 1.01
N HIS A 415 -5.84 -4.75 0.44
CA HIS A 415 -4.52 -4.40 -0.05
C HIS A 415 -4.60 -3.88 -1.48
N LYS A 416 -4.55 -2.55 -1.62
CA LYS A 416 -4.63 -1.83 -2.90
C LYS A 416 -3.26 -1.83 -3.61
N PRO A 417 -3.23 -1.81 -4.95
CA PRO A 417 -1.98 -1.62 -5.67
C PRO A 417 -1.41 -0.24 -5.30
N PRO A 418 -0.11 -0.15 -4.99
CA PRO A 418 0.56 1.13 -4.83
C PRO A 418 0.41 1.99 -6.10
N LEU A 419 0.29 3.31 -5.90
CA LEU A 419 -0.06 4.24 -6.99
C LEU A 419 1.13 5.04 -7.53
N THR A 420 2.32 4.95 -6.92
CA THR A 420 3.48 5.80 -7.25
C THR A 420 3.82 5.76 -8.74
N ALA A 421 3.93 4.58 -9.34
CA ALA A 421 4.33 4.44 -10.75
C ALA A 421 3.24 4.87 -11.74
N VAL A 422 1.96 4.75 -11.38
CA VAL A 422 0.84 5.16 -12.27
C VAL A 422 0.55 6.66 -12.16
N LEU A 423 0.85 7.27 -11.01
CA LEU A 423 0.72 8.72 -10.81
C LEU A 423 1.96 9.49 -11.29
N ALA A 424 3.12 8.86 -11.39
CA ALA A 424 4.40 9.48 -11.78
C ALA A 424 4.33 10.30 -13.09
N GLU A 425 3.46 9.93 -14.02
CA GLU A 425 3.27 10.65 -15.30
C GLU A 425 2.52 11.98 -15.15
N PHE A 426 1.83 12.19 -14.02
CA PHE A 426 0.92 13.31 -13.77
C PHE A 426 1.30 14.14 -12.55
N ILE A 427 2.50 13.91 -12.01
CA ILE A 427 3.05 14.62 -10.85
C ILE A 427 4.50 15.00 -11.19
N LYS A 428 5.02 16.00 -10.48
CA LYS A 428 6.42 16.42 -10.62
C LYS A 428 7.35 15.34 -10.03
N PRO A 429 8.63 15.29 -10.45
CA PRO A 429 9.62 14.54 -9.70
C PRO A 429 9.76 15.13 -8.28
N ASP A 430 10.24 14.30 -7.34
CA ASP A 430 10.57 14.68 -5.95
C ASP A 430 9.42 15.34 -5.18
N VAL A 431 8.22 14.77 -5.30
CA VAL A 431 7.00 15.23 -4.61
C VAL A 431 6.84 14.64 -3.22
N GLU A 432 6.25 15.42 -2.32
CA GLU A 432 5.87 14.95 -1.00
C GLU A 432 4.52 14.22 -1.05
N CYS A 433 4.54 12.94 -0.68
CA CYS A 433 3.38 12.06 -0.79
C CYS A 433 2.87 11.60 0.59
N LEU A 434 1.54 11.63 0.76
CA LEU A 434 0.84 11.16 1.96
C LEU A 434 -0.19 10.09 1.59
N GLU A 435 -0.20 8.99 2.34
CA GLU A 435 -1.28 8.00 2.32
C GLU A 435 -2.05 8.04 3.65
N LEU A 436 -3.32 8.43 3.59
CA LEU A 436 -4.24 8.45 4.74
C LEU A 436 -5.03 7.13 4.83
N PHE A 437 -5.22 6.66 6.06
CA PHE A 437 -5.74 5.34 6.40
C PHE A 437 -4.88 4.18 5.88
N ALA A 438 -3.57 4.44 5.78
CA ALA A 438 -2.61 3.47 5.28
C ALA A 438 -2.58 2.20 6.14
N ARG A 439 -2.31 1.08 5.47
CA ARG A 439 -2.05 -0.24 6.08
C ARG A 439 -0.69 -0.82 5.68
N ASN A 440 -0.05 -0.18 4.73
CA ASN A 440 1.23 -0.52 4.15
C ASN A 440 2.10 0.74 4.17
N LEU A 441 3.41 0.58 4.27
CA LEU A 441 4.35 1.68 4.08
C LEU A 441 4.94 1.63 2.68
N GLN A 442 5.18 2.80 2.10
CA GLN A 442 5.81 2.95 0.79
C GLN A 442 7.08 3.81 0.93
N PRO A 443 8.19 3.48 0.24
CA PRO A 443 9.37 4.32 0.21
C PRO A 443 9.07 5.71 -0.36
N GLY A 444 9.58 6.74 0.29
CA GLY A 444 9.35 8.13 -0.09
C GLY A 444 7.98 8.68 0.29
N TRP A 445 7.16 7.92 1.03
CA TRP A 445 5.82 8.35 1.44
C TRP A 445 5.73 8.51 2.95
N THR A 446 4.90 9.45 3.38
CA THR A 446 4.31 9.43 4.70
C THR A 446 3.06 8.56 4.68
N SER A 447 3.02 7.52 5.50
CA SER A 447 1.84 6.65 5.68
C SER A 447 1.20 6.95 7.05
N TRP A 448 -0.09 7.24 7.08
CA TRP A 448 -0.80 7.58 8.31
C TRP A 448 -2.05 6.71 8.49
N GLY A 449 -2.12 5.95 9.58
CA GLY A 449 -3.35 5.25 9.96
C GLY A 449 -3.24 4.44 11.24
N ASN A 450 -4.39 3.92 11.69
CA ASN A 450 -4.49 3.05 12.87
C ASN A 450 -3.85 1.66 12.65
N GLU A 451 -3.84 1.21 11.39
CA GLU A 451 -3.33 -0.10 10.96
C GLU A 451 -2.03 0.07 10.14
N VAL A 452 -1.30 1.17 10.29
CA VAL A 452 -0.22 1.59 9.36
C VAL A 452 0.88 0.54 9.13
N LEU A 453 1.15 -0.31 10.13
CA LEU A 453 2.14 -1.39 10.07
C LEU A 453 1.57 -2.76 9.68
N LYS A 454 0.28 -2.86 9.36
CA LYS A 454 -0.42 -4.13 9.17
C LYS A 454 0.26 -5.06 8.17
N PHE A 455 0.65 -4.54 7.01
CA PHE A 455 1.28 -5.34 5.96
C PHE A 455 2.81 -5.38 6.06
N GLN A 456 3.38 -4.78 7.11
CA GLN A 456 4.82 -4.80 7.38
C GLN A 456 5.27 -5.88 8.34
N HIS A 457 4.35 -6.70 8.86
CA HIS A 457 4.72 -7.83 9.70
C HIS A 457 5.63 -8.80 8.94
N ILE A 458 6.71 -9.25 9.59
CA ILE A 458 7.76 -10.07 8.95
C ILE A 458 7.22 -11.36 8.30
N ASP A 459 6.14 -11.95 8.82
CA ASP A 459 5.52 -13.17 8.29
C ASP A 459 4.86 -13.01 6.90
N TYR A 460 4.66 -11.77 6.44
CA TYR A 460 4.26 -11.50 5.06
C TYR A 460 5.44 -11.54 4.09
N PHE A 461 6.66 -11.66 4.59
CA PHE A 461 7.89 -11.66 3.80
C PHE A 461 8.63 -12.99 3.93
N THR A 462 9.40 -13.32 2.91
CA THR A 462 10.39 -14.38 2.92
C THR A 462 11.76 -13.75 2.80
N LEU A 463 12.70 -14.19 3.62
CA LEU A 463 14.10 -13.80 3.51
C LEU A 463 14.71 -14.54 2.31
N LEU A 464 15.16 -13.80 1.31
CA LEU A 464 16.08 -14.31 0.30
C LEU A 464 17.48 -14.31 0.94
N GLN A 465 18.00 -15.50 1.22
CA GLN A 465 19.42 -15.63 1.53
C GLN A 465 20.18 -15.29 0.25
N ASN A 466 21.05 -14.28 0.33
CA ASN A 466 22.00 -14.01 -0.75
C ASN A 466 22.99 -15.19 -0.79
N GLU A 467 23.16 -15.79 -1.97
CA GLU A 467 24.30 -16.68 -2.27
C GLU A 467 25.64 -15.92 -2.18
#